data_AF-A0AAD7BRB2-F1
#
_entry.id   AF-A0AAD7BRB2-F1
#
_cell.length_a   1.000
_cell.length_b   1.000
_cell.length_c   1.000
_cell.angle_alpha   90.00
_cell.angle_beta   90.00
_cell.angle_gamma   90.00
#
_symmetry.space_group_name_H-M   'P 1'
#
loop_
_entity.id
_entity.type
_entity.pdbx_description
1 polymer ?
#
loop_
_entity_poly.entity_id
_entity_poly.type
_entity_poly.pdbx_seq_one_letter_code
_entity_poly.pdbx_strand_id
1 'polypeptide(L)'
;MSKQVDDPRDASLETRYTKAPTWVGQDFEGLNTSAMFLSGLIMVTRNRYLAWPSLILGISSMINMHPLRAREGSTGSFSSLILSIGALIASYLPMLMVQNVSSATTTPLAP
;
A
#
# COMPACT_ATOMS: atom_id res chain seq x y z
N MET A 1 18.66 -10.63 59.93
CA MET A 1 18.48 -11.35 58.65
C MET A 1 17.25 -10.76 57.96
N SER A 2 17.43 -9.74 57.12
CA SER A 2 16.32 -9.10 56.42
C SER A 2 15.82 -10.06 55.34
N LYS A 3 14.58 -10.50 55.51
CA LYS A 3 13.83 -11.28 54.52
C LYS A 3 13.90 -10.56 53.16
N GLN A 4 14.61 -11.17 52.20
CA GLN A 4 14.68 -10.79 50.78
C GLN A 4 13.35 -11.05 50.09
N VAL A 5 12.27 -10.42 50.59
CA VAL A 5 10.92 -10.59 50.02
C VAL A 5 10.78 -9.86 48.68
N ASP A 6 11.75 -9.00 48.35
CA ASP A 6 11.72 -8.14 47.17
C ASP A 6 13.14 -8.03 46.58
N ASP A 7 13.75 -9.17 46.27
CA ASP A 7 15.03 -9.19 45.54
C ASP A 7 14.74 -9.02 44.03
N PRO A 8 15.17 -7.92 43.39
CA PRO A 8 14.92 -7.68 41.96
C PRO A 8 15.63 -8.68 41.03
N ARG A 9 16.44 -9.60 41.59
CA ARG A 9 17.15 -10.66 40.87
C ARG A 9 16.50 -12.04 41.03
N ASP A 10 15.36 -12.12 41.72
CA ASP A 10 14.67 -13.39 41.94
C ASP A 10 14.05 -13.91 40.63
N ALA A 11 14.63 -15.00 40.11
CA ALA A 11 14.17 -15.67 38.90
C ALA A 11 12.79 -16.31 39.06
N SER A 12 12.31 -16.54 40.28
CA SER A 12 10.97 -17.10 40.51
C SER A 12 9.83 -16.10 40.24
N LEU A 13 10.16 -14.81 40.16
CA LEU A 13 9.23 -13.72 39.83
C LEU A 13 9.25 -13.33 38.34
N GLU A 14 9.98 -14.08 37.50
CA GLU A 14 10.01 -13.79 36.08
C GLU A 14 8.69 -14.18 35.40
N THR A 15 8.06 -13.22 34.73
CA THR A 15 6.86 -13.48 33.93
C THR A 15 7.25 -13.53 32.45
N ARG A 16 6.69 -14.47 31.69
CA ARG A 16 6.85 -14.48 30.22
C ARG A 16 6.48 -13.11 29.66
N TYR A 17 7.41 -12.50 28.94
CA TYR A 17 7.18 -11.23 28.27
C TYR A 17 5.96 -11.34 27.35
N THR A 18 4.87 -10.68 27.74
CA THR A 18 3.69 -10.48 26.89
C THR A 18 3.67 -9.02 26.50
N LYS A 19 3.47 -8.77 25.20
CA LYS A 19 3.27 -7.41 24.72
C LYS A 19 1.95 -6.89 25.31
N ALA A 20 1.92 -5.60 25.66
CA ALA A 20 0.68 -4.97 26.08
C ALA A 20 -0.38 -5.12 24.97
N PRO A 21 -1.67 -5.26 25.29
CA PRO A 21 -2.72 -5.38 24.29
C PRO A 21 -2.84 -4.14 23.37
N THR A 22 -2.18 -3.03 23.71
CA THR A 22 -2.07 -1.83 22.88
C THR A 22 -0.95 -1.91 21.83
N TRP A 23 -0.08 -2.93 21.90
CA TRP A 23 1.02 -3.18 20.97
C TRP A 23 0.61 -4.10 19.81
N VAL A 24 -0.69 -4.15 19.47
CA VAL A 24 -1.13 -4.74 18.20
C VAL A 24 -0.52 -3.87 17.11
N GLY A 25 0.52 -4.38 16.43
CA GLY A 25 1.05 -3.76 15.23
C GLY A 25 -0.10 -3.68 14.24
N GLN A 26 -0.59 -2.47 13.96
CA GLN A 26 -1.76 -2.30 13.10
C GLN A 26 -1.47 -2.88 11.71
N ASP A 27 -2.39 -3.70 11.19
CA ASP A 27 -2.35 -4.36 9.88
C ASP A 27 -2.51 -3.40 8.68
N PHE A 28 -1.95 -2.19 8.76
CA PHE A 28 -1.91 -1.22 7.66
C PHE A 28 -1.07 -1.70 6.47
N GLU A 29 -0.30 -2.76 6.65
CA GLU A 29 0.49 -3.40 5.59
C GLU A 29 -0.43 -3.91 4.47
N GLY A 30 -1.51 -4.63 4.79
CA GLY A 30 -2.37 -5.24 3.77
C GLY A 30 -3.00 -4.21 2.82
N LEU A 31 -3.33 -3.02 3.34
CA LEU A 31 -3.86 -1.91 2.53
C LEU A 31 -2.76 -1.30 1.63
N ASN A 32 -1.53 -1.17 2.13
CA ASN A 32 -0.40 -0.68 1.34
C ASN A 32 0.07 -1.68 0.28
N THR A 33 0.12 -2.97 0.60
CA THR A 33 0.46 -4.04 -0.33
C THR A 33 -0.58 -4.17 -1.44
N SER A 34 -1.87 -4.11 -1.09
CA SER A 34 -2.94 -4.10 -2.09
C SER A 34 -2.92 -2.84 -2.96
N ALA A 35 -2.61 -1.67 -2.41
CA ALA A 35 -2.40 -0.44 -3.19
C ALA A 35 -1.23 -0.57 -4.18
N MET A 36 -0.09 -1.13 -3.75
CA MET A 36 1.05 -1.37 -4.64
C MET A 36 0.73 -2.34 -5.76
N PHE A 37 0.07 -3.45 -5.43
CA PHE A 37 -0.32 -4.47 -6.39
C PHE A 37 -1.32 -3.93 -7.41
N LEU A 38 -2.35 -3.21 -6.93
CA LEU A 38 -3.35 -2.57 -7.78
C LEU A 38 -2.69 -1.53 -8.70
N SER A 39 -1.75 -0.75 -8.19
CA SER A 39 -0.98 0.21 -9.00
C SER A 39 -0.16 -0.48 -10.10
N GLY A 40 0.48 -1.60 -9.79
CA GLY A 40 1.15 -2.44 -10.79
C GLY A 40 0.21 -2.97 -11.87
N LEU A 41 -0.98 -3.45 -11.47
CA LEU A 41 -2.01 -3.90 -12.41
C LEU A 41 -2.52 -2.76 -13.32
N ILE A 42 -2.66 -1.54 -12.80
CA ILE A 42 -3.06 -0.38 -13.60
C ILE A 42 -2.00 -0.02 -14.63
N MET A 43 -0.72 -0.11 -14.30
CA MET A 43 0.35 0.11 -15.28
C MET A 43 0.32 -0.90 -16.43
N VAL A 44 -0.01 -2.17 -16.14
CA VAL A 44 -0.11 -3.23 -17.15
C VAL A 44 -1.39 -3.09 -17.99
N THR A 45 -2.52 -2.90 -17.33
CA THR A 45 -3.84 -2.83 -18.01
C THR A 45 -4.12 -1.47 -18.64
N ARG A 46 -3.42 -0.42 -18.22
CA ARG A 46 -3.61 0.98 -18.63
C ARG A 46 -5.07 1.44 -18.49
N ASN A 47 -5.81 0.87 -17.53
CA ASN A 47 -7.23 1.18 -17.33
C ASN A 47 -7.41 2.42 -16.43
N ARG A 48 -7.87 3.53 -17.04
CA ARG A 48 -8.11 4.81 -16.37
C ARG A 48 -9.13 4.74 -15.23
N TYR A 49 -10.15 3.89 -15.35
CA TYR A 49 -11.22 3.81 -14.34
C TYR A 49 -10.73 3.19 -13.02
N LEU A 50 -9.65 2.40 -13.08
CA LEU A 50 -9.05 1.78 -11.90
C LEU A 50 -7.96 2.67 -11.24
N ALA A 51 -7.42 3.64 -11.98
CA ALA A 51 -6.40 4.57 -11.47
C ALA A 51 -6.93 5.45 -10.33
N TRP A 52 -8.17 5.93 -10.43
CA TRP A 52 -8.78 6.81 -9.43
C TRP A 52 -9.04 6.12 -8.07
N PRO A 53 -9.65 4.91 -8.02
CA PRO A 53 -9.76 4.15 -6.77
C PRO A 53 -8.41 3.86 -6.12
N SER A 54 -7.39 3.50 -6.90
CA SER A 54 -6.04 3.24 -6.40
C SER A 54 -5.40 4.46 -5.75
N LEU A 55 -5.57 5.64 -6.34
CA LEU A 55 -5.09 6.90 -5.77
C LEU A 55 -5.78 7.22 -4.43
N ILE A 56 -7.11 7.07 -4.37
CA ILE A 56 -7.88 7.30 -3.14
C ILE A 56 -7.44 6.33 -2.04
N LEU A 57 -7.19 5.07 -2.39
CA LEU A 57 -6.68 4.06 -1.47
C LEU A 57 -5.28 4.45 -0.94
N GLY A 58 -4.38 4.90 -1.82
CA GLY A 58 -3.05 5.38 -1.45
C GLY A 58 -3.07 6.61 -0.53
N ILE A 59 -3.95 7.58 -0.81
CA ILE A 59 -4.15 8.76 0.05
C ILE A 59 -4.71 8.33 1.41
N SER A 60 -5.67 7.42 1.42
CA SER A 60 -6.25 6.88 2.65
C SER A 60 -5.19 6.15 3.49
N SER A 61 -4.30 5.39 2.86
CA SER A 61 -3.15 4.76 3.52
C SER A 61 -2.13 5.77 4.06
N MET A 62 -1.98 6.93 3.42
CA MET A 62 -1.08 7.99 3.89
C MET A 62 -1.66 8.73 5.10
N ILE A 63 -2.94 9.12 5.05
CA ILE A 63 -3.61 9.86 6.14
C ILE A 63 -3.68 9.02 7.42
N ASN A 64 -3.90 7.71 7.29
CA ASN A 64 -3.99 6.82 8.44
C ASN A 64 -2.62 6.31 8.94
N MET A 65 -1.50 6.73 8.33
CA MET A 65 -0.18 6.28 8.74
C MET A 65 0.34 7.12 9.90
N HIS A 66 0.59 6.49 11.06
CA HIS A 66 1.23 7.13 12.20
C HIS A 66 2.71 6.70 12.28
N PRO A 67 3.69 7.59 12.01
CA PRO A 67 5.09 7.19 11.87
C PRO A 67 5.70 6.60 13.14
N LEU A 68 5.22 7.01 14.33
CA LEU A 68 5.63 6.43 15.62
C LEU A 68 5.08 5.00 15.87
N ARG A 69 4.25 4.48 14.96
CA ARG A 69 3.72 3.11 14.98
C ARG A 69 4.14 2.30 13.74
N ALA A 70 5.00 2.87 12.91
CA ALA A 70 5.53 2.17 11.75
C ALA A 70 6.53 1.11 12.23
N ARG A 71 6.35 -0.12 11.73
CA ARG A 71 7.24 -1.24 12.03
C ARG A 71 8.58 -1.02 11.32
N GLU A 72 9.72 -1.23 12.00
CA GLU A 72 11.03 -1.26 11.34
C GLU A 72 10.98 -2.21 10.13
N GLY A 73 11.13 -1.66 8.92
CA GLY A 73 11.08 -2.39 7.65
C GLY A 73 9.76 -2.36 6.89
N SER A 74 8.72 -1.65 7.35
CA SER A 74 7.50 -1.49 6.52
C SER A 74 7.80 -0.63 5.30
N THR A 75 7.47 -1.10 4.10
CA THR A 75 7.48 -0.29 2.88
C THR A 75 6.52 0.88 3.09
N GLY A 76 7.06 2.07 3.39
CA GLY A 76 6.27 3.18 3.91
C GLY A 76 5.13 3.57 2.97
N SER A 77 3.99 4.02 3.53
CA SER A 77 2.81 4.48 2.75
C SER A 77 3.14 5.57 1.72
N PHE A 78 4.28 6.23 1.87
CA PHE A 78 4.79 7.19 0.89
C PHE A 78 5.14 6.53 -0.46
N SER A 79 5.67 5.30 -0.43
CA SER A 79 6.01 4.54 -1.64
C SER A 79 4.76 4.08 -2.39
N SER A 80 3.74 3.60 -1.69
CA SER A 80 2.45 3.22 -2.29
C SER A 80 1.72 4.43 -2.89
N LEU A 81 1.79 5.59 -2.23
CA LEU A 81 1.26 6.86 -2.75
C LEU A 81 1.98 7.28 -4.05
N ILE A 82 3.31 7.34 -4.05
CA ILE A 82 4.10 7.70 -5.25
C ILE A 82 3.79 6.76 -6.39
N LEU A 83 3.71 5.45 -6.11
CA LEU A 83 3.41 4.45 -7.13
C LEU A 83 1.99 4.64 -7.70
N SER A 84 0.99 4.97 -6.87
CA SER A 84 -0.38 5.23 -7.34
C SER A 84 -0.48 6.49 -8.21
N ILE A 85 0.26 7.55 -7.88
CA ILE A 85 0.38 8.76 -8.70
C ILE A 85 1.06 8.43 -10.04
N GLY A 86 2.14 7.64 -10.01
CA GLY A 86 2.84 7.17 -11.19
C GLY A 86 1.95 6.33 -12.12
N ALA A 87 1.10 5.46 -11.56
CA ALA A 87 0.14 4.70 -12.35
C ALA A 87 -0.94 5.58 -12.97
N LEU A 88 -1.38 6.64 -12.27
CA LEU A 88 -2.32 7.62 -12.83
C LEU A 88 -1.67 8.31 -14.03
N ILE A 89 -0.47 8.87 -13.88
CA ILE A 89 0.27 9.49 -15.00
C ILE A 89 0.45 8.50 -16.16
N ALA A 90 0.91 7.28 -15.88
CA ALA A 90 1.13 6.23 -16.89
C ALA A 90 -0.16 5.84 -17.64
N SER A 91 -1.31 5.85 -16.97
CA SER A 91 -2.62 5.59 -17.60
C SER A 91 -3.09 6.73 -18.51
N TYR A 92 -2.67 7.97 -18.25
CA TYR A 92 -3.00 9.14 -19.07
C TYR A 92 -2.00 9.38 -20.22
N LEU A 93 -0.76 8.86 -20.13
CA LEU A 93 0.23 8.95 -21.21
C LEU A 93 -0.27 8.47 -22.60
N PRO A 94 -0.90 7.29 -22.76
CA PRO A 94 -1.38 6.84 -24.08
C PRO A 94 -2.49 7.70 -24.68
N MET A 95 -3.15 8.55 -23.88
CA MET A 95 -4.12 9.53 -24.39
C MET A 95 -3.43 10.76 -24.99
N LEU A 96 -2.28 11.16 -24.44
CA LEU A 96 -1.47 12.27 -24.96
C LEU A 96 -0.56 11.83 -26.12
N MET A 97 -0.13 10.57 -26.10
CA MET A 97 0.68 9.92 -27.12
C MET A 97 -0.25 9.10 -28.03
N VAL A 98 -1.01 9.80 -28.86
CA VAL A 98 -1.85 9.32 -29.98
C VAL A 98 -1.67 7.83 -30.32
N GLN A 99 -2.74 7.05 -30.17
CA GLN A 99 -2.90 5.81 -30.92
C GLN A 99 -3.63 6.18 -32.22
N ASN A 100 -2.92 6.14 -33.35
CA ASN A 100 -3.57 6.07 -34.65
C ASN A 100 -4.37 4.76 -34.68
N VAL A 101 -5.61 4.79 -34.22
CA VAL A 101 -6.56 3.72 -34.53
C VAL A 101 -6.77 3.80 -36.03
N SER A 102 -6.06 2.95 -36.76
CA SER A 102 -6.35 2.67 -38.16
C SER A 102 -7.76 2.10 -38.20
N SER A 103 -8.75 2.98 -38.39
CA SER A 103 -10.11 2.59 -38.69
C SER A 103 -10.02 1.67 -39.90
N ALA A 104 -10.28 0.39 -39.71
CA ALA A 104 -10.31 -0.56 -40.82
C ALA A 104 -11.42 -0.09 -41.77
N THR A 105 -11.03 0.58 -42.86
CA THR A 105 -11.91 0.95 -43.96
C THR A 105 -12.48 -0.34 -44.52
N THR A 106 -13.71 -0.68 -44.15
CA THR A 106 -14.49 -1.72 -44.82
C THR A 106 -14.70 -1.25 -46.24
N THR A 107 -13.95 -1.82 -47.20
CA THR A 107 -14.22 -1.62 -48.62
C THR A 107 -15.58 -2.25 -48.92
N PRO A 108 -16.60 -1.47 -49.31
CA PRO A 108 -17.86 -2.05 -49.75
C PRO A 108 -17.61 -2.84 -51.04
N LEU A 109 -18.07 -4.09 -51.08
CA LEU A 109 -18.15 -4.84 -52.32
C LEU A 109 -19.06 -4.06 -53.28
N ALA A 110 -18.54 -3.73 -54.46
CA ALA A 110 -19.28 -3.07 -55.54
C ALA A 110 -20.42 -3.98 -56.06
N PRO A 111 -21.50 -3.39 -56.64
CA PRO A 111 -22.78 -4.06 -56.90
C PRO A 111 -22.74 -5.18 -57.96
#